data_AF-A0A7X9TTH7-F1
#
_entry.id   AF-A0A7X9TTH7-F1
#
_cell.length_a   1.000
_cell.length_b   1.000
_cell.length_c   1.000
_cell.angle_alpha   90.00
_cell.angle_beta   90.00
_cell.angle_gamma   90.00
#
_symmetry.space_group_name_H-M   'P 1'
#
loop_
_entity.id
_entity.type
_entity.pdbx_description
1 polymer ?
#
loop_
_entity_poly.entity_id
_entity_poly.type
_entity_poly.pdbx_seq_one_letter_code
_entity_poly.pdbx_strand_id
1 'polypeptide(L)'
;MRFSPGLLLLLPLLSPLAHAELIDDVNDRGELRIAVEANTPPFNFKEGDKLTGFEVELGEQLAEEMDVRPSFITTDDTDLLPGVETGKYDVAINHIAMTAALQDRFDFSAPYNEKPELAIPFQKGNPAFKVSLDGALKRVKDDGRLKALAQKWLDGDTPVVKAQ
;
A
#
# COMPACT_ATOMS: atom_id res chain seq x y z
N MET A 1 -66.53 -20.82 -14.58
CA MET A 1 -66.12 -20.22 -13.28
C MET A 1 -64.61 -20.09 -13.30
N ARG A 2 -64.11 -18.86 -13.10
CA ARG A 2 -62.70 -18.46 -13.24
C ARG A 2 -61.98 -18.71 -11.91
N PHE A 3 -60.81 -19.35 -11.90
CA PHE A 3 -59.81 -19.18 -10.83
C PHE A 3 -58.40 -19.23 -11.42
N SER A 4 -57.60 -18.23 -11.02
CA SER A 4 -56.39 -17.70 -11.66
C SER A 4 -55.13 -18.55 -11.43
N PRO A 5 -54.16 -18.59 -12.37
CA PRO A 5 -52.83 -19.10 -12.07
C PRO A 5 -52.04 -18.03 -11.29
N GLY A 6 -51.53 -18.41 -10.12
CA GLY A 6 -50.69 -17.56 -9.29
C GLY A 6 -49.36 -17.26 -9.98
N LEU A 7 -49.11 -15.98 -10.21
CA LEU A 7 -47.85 -15.44 -10.71
C LEU A 7 -46.81 -15.48 -9.58
N LEU A 8 -45.82 -16.38 -9.68
CA LEU A 8 -44.60 -16.31 -8.88
C LEU A 8 -43.79 -15.09 -9.34
N LEU A 9 -43.81 -14.02 -8.54
CA LEU A 9 -42.88 -12.90 -8.67
C LEU A 9 -41.51 -13.32 -8.13
N LEU A 10 -40.63 -13.77 -9.03
CA LEU A 10 -39.19 -13.85 -8.79
C LEU A 10 -38.63 -12.42 -8.82
N LEU A 11 -38.46 -11.82 -7.63
CA LEU A 11 -37.64 -10.62 -7.47
C LEU A 11 -36.18 -10.99 -7.80
N PRO A 12 -35.54 -10.37 -8.81
CA PRO A 12 -34.11 -10.49 -8.95
C PRO A 12 -33.48 -9.84 -7.72
N LEU A 13 -32.79 -10.64 -6.91
CA LEU A 13 -31.82 -10.13 -5.94
C LEU A 13 -30.81 -9.31 -6.75
N LEU A 14 -30.96 -7.98 -6.74
CA LEU A 14 -29.86 -7.08 -7.07
C LEU A 14 -28.80 -7.29 -5.99
N SER A 15 -27.91 -8.27 -6.21
CA SER A 15 -26.65 -8.29 -5.50
C SER A 15 -26.00 -6.93 -5.74
N PRO A 16 -25.63 -6.17 -4.70
CA PRO A 16 -24.78 -5.02 -4.92
C PRO A 16 -23.56 -5.54 -5.69
N LEU A 17 -23.18 -4.83 -6.76
CA LEU A 17 -21.95 -5.09 -7.48
C LEU A 17 -20.85 -5.22 -6.43
N ALA A 18 -20.38 -6.44 -6.18
CA ALA A 18 -19.11 -6.65 -5.52
C ALA A 18 -18.09 -6.08 -6.53
N HIS A 19 -17.77 -4.79 -6.38
CA HIS A 19 -16.58 -4.26 -7.03
C HIS A 19 -15.43 -5.11 -6.51
N ALA A 20 -14.67 -5.72 -7.42
CA ALA A 20 -13.46 -6.45 -7.06
C ALA A 20 -12.57 -5.48 -6.27
N GLU A 21 -12.32 -5.78 -5.01
CA GLU A 21 -11.48 -4.97 -4.15
C GLU A 21 -10.02 -5.26 -4.48
N LEU A 22 -9.17 -4.25 -4.33
CA LEU A 22 -7.72 -4.39 -4.50
C LEU A 22 -7.13 -5.55 -3.67
N ILE A 23 -7.71 -5.84 -2.50
CA ILE A 23 -7.24 -6.93 -1.64
C ILE A 23 -7.45 -8.32 -2.26
N ASP A 24 -8.55 -8.54 -2.98
CA ASP A 24 -8.81 -9.83 -3.64
C ASP A 24 -7.75 -10.04 -4.72
N ASP A 25 -7.53 -9.00 -5.50
CA ASP A 25 -6.54 -8.90 -6.56
C ASP A 25 -5.10 -9.20 -6.06
N VAL A 26 -4.72 -8.61 -4.92
CA VAL A 26 -3.42 -8.82 -4.23
C VAL A 26 -3.29 -10.26 -3.72
N ASN A 27 -4.34 -10.81 -3.12
CA ASN A 27 -4.35 -12.18 -2.61
C ASN A 27 -4.28 -13.21 -3.73
N ASP A 28 -5.04 -13.02 -4.81
CA ASP A 28 -5.08 -13.91 -5.96
C ASP A 28 -3.73 -14.00 -6.67
N ARG A 29 -3.00 -12.87 -6.78
CA ARG A 29 -1.63 -12.87 -7.32
C ARG A 29 -0.58 -13.30 -6.30
N GLY A 30 -0.88 -13.23 -5.00
CA GLY A 30 0.03 -13.55 -3.90
C GLY A 30 1.21 -12.59 -3.80
N GLU A 31 1.05 -11.33 -4.23
CA GLU A 31 2.08 -10.30 -4.19
C GLU A 31 1.49 -8.89 -4.02
N LEU A 32 2.19 -8.04 -3.27
CA LEU A 32 1.91 -6.61 -3.13
C LEU A 32 2.90 -5.84 -4.02
N ARG A 33 2.39 -5.12 -5.02
CA ARG A 33 3.19 -4.31 -5.96
C ARG A 33 3.45 -2.93 -5.36
N ILE A 34 4.69 -2.69 -4.97
CA ILE A 34 5.12 -1.51 -4.22
C ILE A 34 5.97 -0.60 -5.12
N ALA A 35 5.47 0.59 -5.42
CA ALA A 35 6.20 1.61 -6.16
C ALA A 35 7.15 2.41 -5.24
N VAL A 36 8.38 2.61 -5.70
CA VAL A 36 9.43 3.41 -5.04
C VAL A 36 10.27 4.14 -6.10
N GLU A 37 10.92 5.25 -5.75
CA GLU A 37 11.83 5.95 -6.68
C GLU A 37 13.25 5.34 -6.73
N ALA A 38 13.66 4.70 -5.65
CA ALA A 38 14.98 4.09 -5.43
C ALA A 38 16.17 5.05 -5.58
N ASN A 39 15.99 6.33 -5.24
CA ASN A 39 16.99 7.39 -5.38
C ASN A 39 17.18 8.27 -4.13
N THR A 40 16.51 7.95 -3.01
CA THR A 40 16.44 8.80 -1.83
C THR A 40 16.93 8.08 -0.56
N PRO A 41 18.25 8.04 -0.30
CA PRO A 41 18.80 7.55 0.96
C PRO A 41 18.39 8.45 2.15
N PRO A 42 18.13 7.88 3.35
CA PRO A 42 18.14 6.45 3.71
C PRO A 42 16.78 5.73 3.50
N PHE A 43 15.83 6.35 2.80
CA PHE A 43 14.44 5.88 2.72
C PHE A 43 14.25 4.74 1.71
N ASN A 44 14.48 4.99 0.44
CA ASN A 44 14.48 3.95 -0.60
C ASN A 44 15.54 4.32 -1.64
N PHE A 45 16.54 3.46 -1.81
CA PHE A 45 17.70 3.73 -2.67
C PHE A 45 18.35 2.44 -3.15
N LYS A 46 19.22 2.55 -4.17
CA LYS A 46 20.05 1.45 -4.61
C LYS A 46 21.46 1.51 -4.04
N GLU A 47 21.93 0.40 -3.50
CA GLU A 47 23.34 0.15 -3.19
C GLU A 47 23.89 -0.87 -4.20
N GLY A 48 24.59 -0.37 -5.24
CA GLY A 48 24.86 -1.16 -6.43
C GLY A 48 23.55 -1.54 -7.13
N ASP A 49 23.33 -2.83 -7.36
CA ASP A 49 22.09 -3.35 -7.96
C ASP A 49 21.00 -3.66 -6.92
N LYS A 50 21.30 -3.55 -5.62
CA LYS A 50 20.38 -3.91 -4.55
C LYS A 50 19.50 -2.72 -4.15
N LEU A 51 18.19 -2.87 -4.25
CA LEU A 51 17.22 -1.97 -3.63
C LEU A 51 17.21 -2.15 -2.11
N THR A 52 17.30 -1.06 -1.35
CA THR A 52 17.40 -1.08 0.11
C THR A 52 16.91 0.24 0.72
N GLY A 53 16.70 0.27 2.03
CA GLY A 53 16.34 1.46 2.81
C GLY A 53 15.17 1.23 3.76
N PHE A 54 14.86 2.25 4.56
CA PHE A 54 13.75 2.23 5.53
C PHE A 54 12.42 1.79 4.92
N GLU A 55 12.04 2.38 3.78
CA GLU A 55 10.75 2.17 3.13
C GLU A 55 10.67 0.86 2.36
N VAL A 56 11.83 0.34 1.93
CA VAL A 56 11.95 -1.00 1.35
C VAL A 56 11.69 -2.04 2.43
N GLU A 57 12.38 -1.96 3.56
CA GLU A 57 12.18 -2.92 4.66
C GLU A 57 10.79 -2.78 5.30
N LEU A 58 10.21 -1.58 5.34
CA LEU A 58 8.82 -1.38 5.73
C LEU A 58 7.86 -2.09 4.76
N GLY A 59 8.05 -1.92 3.45
CA GLY A 59 7.23 -2.58 2.44
C GLY A 59 7.29 -4.11 2.50
N GLU A 60 8.47 -4.67 2.77
CA GLU A 60 8.66 -6.11 3.01
C GLU A 60 7.86 -6.60 4.22
N GLN A 61 7.95 -5.89 5.35
CA GLN A 61 7.23 -6.25 6.57
C GLN A 61 5.71 -6.15 6.42
N LEU A 62 5.24 -5.17 5.64
CA LEU A 62 3.80 -5.02 5.37
C LEU A 62 3.28 -6.16 4.49
N ALA A 63 4.02 -6.53 3.44
CA ALA A 63 3.65 -7.64 2.58
C ALA A 63 3.62 -8.97 3.35
N GLU A 64 4.62 -9.22 4.21
CA GLU A 64 4.67 -10.39 5.10
C GLU A 64 3.44 -10.46 6.02
N GLU A 65 3.09 -9.34 6.67
CA GLU A 65 1.90 -9.27 7.53
C GLU A 65 0.57 -9.41 6.80
N MET A 66 0.58 -9.22 5.48
CA MET A 66 -0.56 -9.44 4.58
C MET A 66 -0.54 -10.83 3.94
N ASP A 67 0.42 -11.70 4.30
CA ASP A 67 0.62 -13.05 3.77
C ASP A 67 0.85 -13.10 2.24
N VAL A 68 1.54 -12.08 1.71
CA VAL A 68 1.89 -11.98 0.29
C VAL A 68 3.37 -11.62 0.10
N ARG A 69 3.91 -11.84 -1.11
CA ARG A 69 5.29 -11.45 -1.42
C ARG A 69 5.39 -9.95 -1.74
N PRO A 70 6.42 -9.23 -1.29
CA PRO A 70 6.69 -7.90 -1.81
C PRO A 70 7.20 -7.97 -3.26
N SER A 71 6.65 -7.14 -4.14
CA SER A 71 7.16 -6.91 -5.49
C SER A 71 7.46 -5.43 -5.68
N PHE A 72 8.74 -5.04 -5.58
CA PHE A 72 9.14 -3.65 -5.75
C PHE A 72 9.26 -3.26 -7.22
N ILE A 73 8.68 -2.11 -7.56
CA ILE A 73 8.82 -1.48 -8.88
C ILE A 73 9.48 -0.13 -8.70
N THR A 74 10.66 0.02 -9.30
CA THR A 74 11.32 1.33 -9.39
C THR A 74 10.70 2.14 -10.52
N THR A 75 10.28 3.36 -10.21
CA THR A 75 9.68 4.30 -11.15
C THR A 75 10.13 5.73 -10.85
N ASP A 76 9.83 6.69 -11.73
CA ASP A 76 10.07 8.11 -11.45
C ASP A 76 8.90 8.78 -10.72
N ASP A 77 9.15 9.94 -10.13
CA ASP A 77 8.15 10.76 -9.41
C ASP A 77 6.91 11.10 -10.28
N THR A 78 7.09 11.26 -11.59
CA THR A 78 5.99 11.62 -12.50
C THR A 78 5.04 10.46 -12.79
N ASP A 79 5.49 9.21 -12.71
CA ASP A 79 4.69 8.00 -12.90
C ASP A 79 4.26 7.34 -11.59
N LEU A 80 4.91 7.64 -10.46
CA LEU A 80 4.67 6.97 -9.18
C LEU A 80 3.20 7.03 -8.72
N LEU A 81 2.65 8.23 -8.52
CA LEU A 81 1.25 8.40 -8.10
C LEU A 81 0.24 8.07 -9.20
N PRO A 82 0.41 8.50 -10.47
CA PRO A 82 -0.49 8.08 -11.55
C PRO A 82 -0.52 6.57 -11.76
N GLY A 83 0.60 5.87 -11.54
CA GLY A 83 0.69 4.42 -11.60
C GLY A 83 -0.15 3.74 -10.51
N VAL A 84 -0.16 4.29 -9.29
CA VAL A 84 -1.07 3.85 -8.23
C VAL A 84 -2.52 4.11 -8.63
N GLU A 85 -2.85 5.32 -9.11
CA GLU A 85 -4.22 5.71 -9.47
C GLU A 85 -4.83 4.80 -10.54
N THR A 86 -4.01 4.38 -11.51
CA THR A 86 -4.40 3.49 -12.61
C THR A 86 -4.31 2.00 -12.29
N GLY A 87 -3.77 1.61 -11.13
CA GLY A 87 -3.65 0.21 -10.71
C GLY A 87 -2.46 -0.52 -11.33
N LYS A 88 -1.52 0.23 -11.94
CA LYS A 88 -0.22 -0.29 -12.37
C LYS A 88 0.58 -0.80 -11.17
N TYR A 89 0.42 -0.15 -10.02
CA TYR A 89 0.96 -0.51 -8.71
C TYR A 89 -0.18 -0.55 -7.68
N ASP A 90 -0.02 -1.32 -6.61
CA ASP A 90 -1.05 -1.41 -5.57
C ASP A 90 -0.89 -0.26 -4.56
N VAL A 91 0.36 0.04 -4.21
CA VAL A 91 0.75 1.10 -3.25
C VAL A 91 2.02 1.82 -3.71
N ALA A 92 2.25 3.02 -3.17
CA ALA A 92 3.56 3.68 -3.22
C ALA A 92 4.10 3.97 -1.82
N ILE A 93 5.38 3.68 -1.58
CA ILE A 93 6.05 3.99 -0.31
C ILE A 93 7.28 4.85 -0.63
N ASN A 94 7.08 6.16 -0.61
CA ASN A 94 8.06 7.14 -1.06
C ASN A 94 7.86 8.47 -0.32
N HIS A 95 8.01 8.45 1.01
CA HIS A 95 7.85 9.58 1.95
C HIS A 95 6.69 10.53 1.64
N ILE A 96 5.52 9.95 1.34
CA ILE A 96 4.38 10.70 0.80
C ILE A 96 3.64 11.36 1.96
N ALA A 97 3.72 12.69 2.02
CA ALA A 97 2.94 13.47 2.97
C ALA A 97 1.46 13.42 2.61
N MET A 98 0.62 13.11 3.59
CA MET A 98 -0.83 13.12 3.41
C MET A 98 -1.29 14.59 3.25
N THR A 99 -1.82 14.93 2.07
CA THR A 99 -2.33 16.26 1.76
C THR A 99 -3.77 16.18 1.28
N ALA A 100 -4.56 17.23 1.48
CA ALA A 100 -5.95 17.28 1.03
C ALA A 100 -6.09 16.98 -0.48
N ALA A 101 -5.18 17.52 -1.30
CA ALA A 101 -5.18 17.30 -2.75
C ALA A 101 -4.95 15.83 -3.13
N LEU A 102 -4.11 15.10 -2.37
CA LEU A 102 -3.93 13.66 -2.60
C LEU A 102 -5.09 12.85 -2.02
N GLN A 103 -5.65 13.23 -0.88
CA GLN A 103 -6.81 12.55 -0.27
C GLN A 103 -8.07 12.64 -1.14
N ASP A 104 -8.17 13.65 -2.00
CA ASP A 104 -9.24 13.72 -3.00
C ASP A 104 -9.12 12.61 -4.07
N ARG A 105 -7.90 12.13 -4.34
CA ARG A 105 -7.59 11.17 -5.42
C ARG A 105 -7.29 9.75 -4.93
N PHE A 106 -6.74 9.61 -3.73
CA PHE A 106 -6.26 8.36 -3.16
C PHE A 106 -6.86 8.13 -1.79
N ASP A 107 -7.04 6.85 -1.45
CA ASP A 107 -7.14 6.46 -0.05
C ASP A 107 -5.73 6.26 0.51
N PHE A 108 -5.59 6.39 1.82
CA PHE A 108 -4.31 6.28 2.52
C PHE A 108 -4.37 5.27 3.64
N SER A 109 -3.23 4.64 3.95
CA SER A 109 -3.03 3.93 5.21
C SER A 109 -3.11 4.89 6.41
N ALA A 110 -3.12 4.34 7.62
CA ALA A 110 -2.68 5.08 8.79
C ALA A 110 -1.24 5.58 8.57
N PRO A 111 -0.86 6.75 9.13
CA PRO A 111 0.48 7.29 8.94
C PRO A 111 1.53 6.38 9.56
N TYR A 112 2.65 6.12 8.90
CA TYR A 112 3.81 5.43 9.47
C TYR A 112 4.82 6.40 10.11
N ASN A 113 4.67 7.71 9.88
CA ASN A 113 5.36 8.77 10.59
C ASN A 113 4.36 9.88 10.92
N GLU A 114 4.45 10.49 12.11
CA GLU A 114 3.46 11.48 12.58
C GLU A 114 3.87 12.92 12.23
N LYS A 115 5.17 13.20 12.11
CA LYS A 115 5.69 14.57 11.92
C LYS A 115 6.90 14.54 10.98
N PRO A 116 6.72 14.82 9.68
CA PRO A 116 5.45 15.03 8.97
C PRO A 116 4.56 13.77 8.92
N GLU A 117 3.24 13.92 8.71
CA GLU A 117 2.34 12.78 8.51
C GLU A 117 2.63 12.07 7.18
N LEU A 118 3.41 11.00 7.22
CA LEU A 118 3.74 10.17 6.06
C LEU A 118 2.85 8.92 6.06
N ALA A 119 2.18 8.66 4.94
CA ALA A 119 1.24 7.57 4.79
C ALA A 119 1.35 6.92 3.41
N ILE A 120 0.79 5.72 3.25
CA ILE A 120 0.89 4.92 2.03
C ILE A 120 -0.38 5.12 1.20
N PRO A 121 -0.33 5.81 0.04
CA PRO A 121 -1.47 5.92 -0.86
C PRO A 121 -1.74 4.62 -1.62
N PHE A 122 -3.00 4.37 -1.89
CA PHE A 122 -3.52 3.34 -2.79
C PHE A 122 -4.79 3.84 -3.50
N GLN A 123 -5.31 3.06 -4.44
CA GLN A 123 -6.51 3.42 -5.19
C GLN A 123 -7.70 3.71 -4.28
N LYS A 124 -8.45 4.76 -4.60
CA LYS A 124 -9.65 5.16 -3.86
C LYS A 124 -10.75 4.11 -3.96
N GLY A 125 -11.51 3.95 -2.88
CA GLY A 125 -12.66 3.07 -2.83
C GLY A 125 -12.30 1.61 -2.56
N ASN A 126 -11.19 1.35 -1.85
CA ASN A 126 -10.76 0.00 -1.45
C ASN A 126 -10.73 -0.16 0.09
N PRO A 127 -11.89 -0.09 0.77
CA PRO A 127 -11.96 -0.18 2.23
C PRO A 127 -11.45 -1.51 2.79
N ALA A 128 -11.62 -2.63 2.08
CA ALA A 128 -11.14 -3.93 2.57
C ALA A 128 -9.61 -3.99 2.53
N PHE A 129 -9.01 -3.46 1.45
CA PHE A 129 -7.57 -3.28 1.35
C PHE A 129 -7.03 -2.37 2.45
N LYS A 130 -7.71 -1.24 2.71
CA LYS A 130 -7.35 -0.32 3.80
C LYS A 130 -7.27 -1.04 5.15
N VAL A 131 -8.28 -1.83 5.49
CA VAL A 131 -8.32 -2.58 6.75
C VAL A 131 -7.14 -3.56 6.83
N SER A 132 -6.82 -4.26 5.75
CA SER A 132 -5.70 -5.19 5.70
C SER A 132 -4.36 -4.47 5.91
N LEU A 133 -4.11 -3.40 5.15
CA LEU A 133 -2.88 -2.62 5.22
C LEU A 133 -2.70 -1.92 6.57
N ASP A 134 -3.76 -1.32 7.11
CA ASP A 134 -3.73 -0.68 8.44
C ASP A 134 -3.51 -1.72 9.55
N GLY A 135 -4.11 -2.90 9.41
CA GLY A 135 -3.90 -4.02 10.33
C GLY A 135 -2.44 -4.51 10.31
N ALA A 136 -1.86 -4.66 9.13
CA ALA A 136 -0.45 -5.00 8.95
C ALA A 136 0.47 -3.95 9.58
N LEU A 137 0.28 -2.67 9.22
CA LEU A 137 1.05 -1.56 9.79
C LEU A 137 0.91 -1.48 11.31
N LYS A 138 -0.29 -1.74 11.85
CA LYS A 138 -0.51 -1.78 13.30
C LYS A 138 0.31 -2.89 13.97
N ARG A 139 0.36 -4.09 13.40
CA ARG A 139 1.17 -5.19 13.96
C ARG A 139 2.66 -4.85 13.95
N VAL A 140 3.17 -4.31 12.84
CA VAL A 140 4.55 -3.81 12.70
C VAL A 140 4.87 -2.70 13.72
N LYS A 141 3.90 -1.87 14.07
CA LYS A 141 4.05 -0.85 15.12
C LYS A 141 4.04 -1.46 16.53
N ASP A 142 3.07 -2.30 16.82
CA ASP A 142 2.81 -2.84 18.15
C ASP A 142 3.94 -3.77 18.64
N ASP A 143 4.56 -4.52 17.73
CA ASP A 143 5.70 -5.40 18.04
C ASP A 143 7.06 -4.69 18.04
N GLY A 144 7.08 -3.38 17.71
CA GLY A 144 8.26 -2.54 17.73
C GLY A 144 9.13 -2.60 16.48
N ARG A 145 8.77 -3.37 15.44
CA ARG A 145 9.54 -3.42 14.19
C ARG A 145 9.65 -2.08 13.50
N LEU A 146 8.57 -1.27 13.45
CA LEU A 146 8.64 0.07 12.85
C LEU A 146 9.67 0.95 13.57
N LYS A 147 9.72 0.87 14.90
CA LYS A 147 10.69 1.61 15.72
C LYS A 147 12.10 1.11 15.44
N ALA A 148 12.30 -0.21 15.35
CA ALA A 148 13.61 -0.79 15.03
C ALA A 148 14.10 -0.36 13.64
N LEU A 149 13.20 -0.30 12.64
CA LEU A 149 13.53 0.24 11.31
C LEU A 149 13.94 1.71 11.39
N ALA A 150 13.19 2.54 12.11
CA ALA A 150 13.52 3.95 12.27
C ALA A 150 14.88 4.13 12.96
N GLN A 151 15.17 3.36 14.01
CA GLN A 151 16.47 3.38 14.69
C GLN A 151 17.63 2.96 13.76
N LYS A 152 17.42 1.92 12.96
CA LYS A 152 18.42 1.42 12.02
C LYS A 152 18.74 2.42 10.91
N TRP A 153 17.73 3.11 10.38
CA TRP A 153 17.87 3.88 9.15
C TRP A 153 17.89 5.39 9.34
N LEU A 154 17.24 5.92 10.38
CA LEU A 154 16.95 7.36 10.55
C LEU A 154 17.67 7.99 11.74
N ASP A 155 18.06 7.23 12.76
CA ASP A 155 18.70 7.74 13.98
C ASP A 155 20.22 8.01 13.84
N GLY A 156 20.77 7.96 12.62
CA GLY A 156 22.03 8.64 12.27
C GLY A 156 23.33 7.84 12.32
N ASP A 157 23.31 6.55 12.68
CA ASP A 157 24.53 5.69 12.72
C ASP A 157 24.70 4.78 11.49
N THR A 158 23.82 4.85 10.50
CA THR A 158 24.01 4.15 9.23
C THR A 158 25.21 4.80 8.51
N PRO A 159 26.32 4.08 8.27
CA PRO A 159 27.43 4.65 7.51
C PRO A 159 26.90 4.93 6.12
N VAL A 160 26.68 6.21 5.81
CA VAL A 160 26.48 6.67 4.44
C VAL A 160 27.74 6.28 3.71
N VAL A 161 27.68 5.19 2.94
CA VAL A 161 28.77 4.76 2.08
C VAL A 161 28.98 5.91 1.10
N LYS A 162 30.03 6.69 1.33
CA LYS A 162 30.42 7.77 0.42
C LYS A 162 30.76 7.09 -0.91
N ALA A 163 29.88 7.22 -1.89
CA ALA A 163 30.21 6.91 -3.27
C ALA A 163 31.42 7.79 -3.65
N GLN A 164 32.51 7.14 -4.07
CA GLN A 164 33.71 7.77 -4.62
C GLN A 164 33.44 8.33 -6.01
#